data_AF-A0A961MV09-F1
#
_entry.id   AF-A0A961MV09-F1
#
_cell.length_a   1.000
_cell.length_b   1.000
_cell.length_c   1.000
_cell.angle_alpha   90.00
_cell.angle_beta   90.00
_cell.angle_gamma   90.00
#
_symmetry.space_group_name_H-M   'P 1'
#
loop_
_entity.id
_entity.type
_entity.pdbx_description
1 polymer ?
#
loop_
_entity_poly.entity_id
_entity_poly.type
_entity_poly.pdbx_seq_one_letter_code
_entity_poly.pdbx_strand_id
1 'polypeptide(L)'
;MRGVTVERLHREVAGMSLDNFIVRPHRRAVERFKVTEAWKALTDADREELVNEVAGLPSGIVDDDLPAKQFDLLLLSGQLALLRAETRLASCQREVRRLASDLEALGNIPAVGQQLALIIEVQTDVFWQDVTIGMLETVRVRLRDLIKLIEPGERRIVYTDFEDEIGSATDAAVGDAA
;
A
#
# COMPACT_ATOMS: atom_id res chain seq x y z
N MET A 1 -23.44 6.52 -9.04
CA MET A 1 -22.00 6.83 -8.96
C MET A 1 -21.63 7.77 -7.80
N ARG A 2 -22.27 8.94 -7.61
CA ARG A 2 -21.89 9.88 -6.52
C ARG A 2 -22.00 9.31 -5.09
N GLY A 3 -23.03 8.51 -4.79
CA GLY A 3 -23.20 7.91 -3.46
C GLY A 3 -22.06 6.99 -3.04
N VAL A 4 -21.61 6.10 -3.94
CA VAL A 4 -20.53 5.13 -3.66
C VAL A 4 -19.20 5.83 -3.35
N THR A 5 -18.90 6.93 -4.05
CA THR A 5 -17.68 7.72 -3.78
C THR A 5 -17.76 8.43 -2.43
N VAL A 6 -18.91 9.03 -2.10
CA VAL A 6 -19.15 9.71 -0.82
C VAL A 6 -19.05 8.73 0.34
N GLU A 7 -19.67 7.54 0.22
CA GLU A 7 -19.59 6.50 1.24
C GLU A 7 -18.15 6.01 1.46
N ARG A 8 -17.37 5.83 0.38
CA ARG A 8 -15.96 5.43 0.48
C ARG A 8 -15.12 6.48 1.22
N LEU A 9 -15.25 7.74 0.83
CA LEU A 9 -14.50 8.85 1.44
C LEU A 9 -14.92 9.10 2.89
N HIS A 10 -16.22 9.04 3.19
CA HIS A 10 -16.71 9.11 4.57
C HIS A 10 -16.14 7.99 5.43
N ARG A 11 -16.12 6.76 4.90
CA ARG A 11 -15.48 5.62 5.58
C ARG A 11 -14.02 5.96 5.87
N GLU A 12 -13.28 6.45 4.88
CA GLU A 12 -11.86 6.85 4.97
C GLU A 12 -11.60 7.80 6.15
N VAL A 13 -12.40 8.86 6.25
CA VAL A 13 -12.30 9.84 7.35
C VAL A 13 -12.76 9.25 8.69
N ALA A 14 -13.80 8.42 8.70
CA ALA A 14 -14.27 7.72 9.91
C ALA A 14 -13.19 6.83 10.53
N GLY A 15 -12.37 6.18 9.68
CA GLY A 15 -11.26 5.32 10.07
C GLY A 15 -10.03 6.03 10.63
N MET A 16 -9.92 7.35 10.51
CA MET A 16 -8.75 8.09 11.03
C MET A 16 -8.74 8.08 12.57
N SER A 17 -7.65 7.58 13.16
CA SER A 17 -7.50 7.55 14.63
C SER A 17 -7.11 8.94 15.14
N LEU A 18 -7.91 9.51 16.04
CA LEU A 18 -7.64 10.82 16.66
C LEU A 18 -6.44 10.77 17.62
N ASP A 19 -6.03 9.57 18.03
CA ASP A 19 -4.87 9.38 18.89
C ASP A 19 -3.55 9.40 18.11
N ASN A 20 -3.61 9.27 16.77
CA ASN A 20 -2.45 9.35 15.89
C ASN A 20 -1.88 10.78 15.88
N PHE A 21 -0.57 10.91 16.14
CA PHE A 21 0.10 12.20 16.22
C PHE A 21 -0.05 13.07 14.96
N ILE A 22 -0.16 12.45 13.78
CA ILE A 22 -0.36 13.14 12.50
C ILE A 22 -1.79 13.68 12.38
N VAL A 23 -2.77 13.00 12.99
CA VAL A 23 -4.20 13.35 12.91
C VAL A 23 -4.58 14.39 13.97
N ARG A 24 -3.87 14.45 15.10
CA ARG A 24 -4.15 15.37 16.21
C ARG A 24 -4.23 16.85 15.81
N PRO A 25 -3.30 17.42 15.00
CA PRO A 25 -3.39 18.81 14.55
C PRO A 25 -4.68 19.12 13.77
N HIS A 26 -5.18 18.14 13.03
CA HIS A 26 -6.36 18.26 12.16
C HIS A 26 -7.65 17.71 12.81
N ARG A 27 -7.62 17.43 14.13
CA ARG A 27 -8.70 16.74 14.86
C ARG A 27 -10.07 17.37 14.67
N ARG A 28 -10.15 18.71 14.68
CA ARG A 28 -11.42 19.44 14.50
C ARG A 28 -12.07 19.15 13.14
N ALA A 29 -11.27 19.19 12.07
CA ALA A 29 -11.76 18.91 10.71
C ALA A 29 -12.17 17.43 10.61
N VAL A 30 -11.34 16.51 11.12
CA VAL A 30 -11.65 15.08 11.11
C VAL A 30 -12.94 14.78 11.88
N GLU A 31 -13.12 15.26 13.11
CA GLU A 31 -14.35 15.06 13.91
C GLU A 31 -15.60 15.57 13.19
N ARG A 32 -15.51 16.73 12.53
CA ARG A 32 -16.60 17.31 11.74
C ARG A 32 -17.00 16.39 10.58
N PHE A 33 -16.02 15.91 9.82
CA PHE A 33 -16.26 15.08 8.64
C PHE A 33 -16.41 13.57 8.94
N LYS A 34 -16.26 13.13 10.20
CA LYS A 34 -16.68 11.79 10.64
C LYS A 34 -18.21 11.63 10.66
N VAL A 35 -18.97 12.73 10.74
CA VAL A 35 -20.43 12.69 10.81
C VAL A 35 -21.03 12.56 9.41
N THR A 36 -21.87 11.55 9.19
CA THR A 36 -22.50 11.28 7.87
C THR A 36 -23.33 12.47 7.34
N GLU A 37 -23.93 13.26 8.22
CA GLU A 37 -24.71 14.45 7.86
C GLU A 37 -23.86 15.52 7.15
N ALA A 38 -22.58 15.65 7.50
CA ALA A 38 -21.67 16.61 6.86
C ALA A 38 -21.46 16.30 5.36
N TRP A 39 -21.67 15.05 4.95
CA TRP A 39 -21.50 14.61 3.56
C TRP A 39 -22.76 14.77 2.71
N LYS A 40 -23.93 15.01 3.31
CA LYS A 40 -25.20 15.19 2.58
C LYS A 40 -25.28 16.53 1.86
N ALA A 41 -24.60 17.55 2.38
CA ALA A 41 -24.63 18.92 1.85
C ALA A 41 -23.24 19.59 1.95
N LEU A 42 -22.27 19.07 1.19
CA LEU A 42 -20.93 19.66 1.11
C LEU A 42 -20.94 20.96 0.32
N THR A 43 -20.48 22.04 0.94
CA THR A 43 -20.20 23.32 0.28
C THR A 43 -18.81 23.31 -0.36
N ASP A 44 -18.50 24.31 -1.20
CA ASP A 44 -17.16 24.44 -1.79
C ASP A 44 -16.09 24.71 -0.74
N ALA A 45 -16.42 25.46 0.32
CA ALA A 45 -15.54 25.65 1.48
C ALA A 45 -15.27 24.33 2.22
N ASP A 46 -16.28 23.46 2.36
CA ASP A 46 -16.09 22.15 2.99
C ASP A 46 -15.19 21.23 2.15
N ARG A 47 -15.25 21.34 0.82
CA ARG A 47 -14.31 20.62 -0.07
C ARG A 47 -12.88 21.11 0.11
N GLU A 48 -12.69 22.41 0.21
CA GLU A 48 -11.37 23.02 0.42
C GLU A 48 -10.78 22.59 1.78
N GLU A 49 -11.59 22.61 2.84
CA GLU A 49 -11.21 22.10 4.17
C GLU A 49 -10.85 20.61 4.12
N LEU A 50 -11.65 19.77 3.44
CA LEU A 50 -11.35 18.34 3.26
C LEU A 50 -10.05 18.09 2.51
N VAL A 51 -9.74 18.89 1.48
CA VAL A 51 -8.52 18.74 0.67
C VAL A 51 -7.28 19.19 1.44
N ASN A 52 -7.37 20.27 2.22
CA ASN A 52 -6.22 20.85 2.89
C ASN A 52 -5.92 20.21 4.25
N GLU A 53 -6.97 19.85 5.00
CA GLU A 53 -6.83 19.45 6.40
C GLU A 53 -7.02 17.95 6.63
N VAL A 54 -7.71 17.24 5.72
CA VAL A 54 -8.11 15.83 5.93
C VAL A 54 -7.48 14.89 4.89
N ALA A 55 -7.29 15.35 3.65
CA ALA A 55 -6.70 14.53 2.60
C ALA A 55 -5.25 14.16 2.92
N GLY A 56 -4.90 12.89 2.74
CA GLY A 56 -3.56 12.37 3.01
C GLY A 56 -3.30 11.98 4.48
N LEU A 57 -4.25 12.23 5.39
CA LEU A 57 -4.14 11.72 6.76
C LEU A 57 -4.24 10.19 6.81
N PRO A 58 -3.49 9.53 7.70
CA PRO A 58 -3.53 8.09 7.84
C PRO A 58 -4.90 7.64 8.35
N SER A 59 -5.60 6.85 7.53
CA SER A 59 -6.82 6.15 7.93
C SER A 59 -6.48 4.74 8.45
N GLY A 60 -7.17 4.31 9.50
CA GLY A 60 -7.12 2.94 10.02
C GLY A 60 -7.93 1.94 9.22
N ILE A 61 -8.55 2.35 8.11
CA ILE A 61 -9.17 1.40 7.19
C ILE A 61 -8.11 0.55 6.53
N VAL A 62 -8.35 -0.76 6.57
CA VAL A 62 -7.56 -1.72 5.81
C VAL A 62 -7.85 -1.49 4.33
N ASP A 63 -6.82 -1.07 3.60
CA ASP A 63 -6.84 -1.12 2.15
C ASP A 63 -6.73 -2.59 1.73
N ASP A 64 -7.87 -3.21 1.40
CA ASP A 64 -7.95 -4.59 0.93
C ASP A 64 -7.16 -4.82 -0.37
N ASP A 65 -6.81 -3.74 -1.09
CA ASP A 65 -5.98 -3.81 -2.30
C ASP A 65 -4.48 -3.68 -2.01
N LEU A 66 -4.06 -3.42 -0.77
CA LEU A 66 -2.64 -3.27 -0.43
C LEU A 66 -1.80 -4.50 -0.84
N PRO A 67 -2.20 -5.75 -0.58
CA PRO A 67 -1.45 -6.92 -1.04
C PRO A 67 -1.27 -6.96 -2.56
N ALA A 68 -2.31 -6.60 -3.31
CA ALA A 68 -2.26 -6.55 -4.77
C ALA A 68 -1.31 -5.45 -5.28
N LYS A 69 -1.29 -4.27 -4.63
CA LYS A 69 -0.35 -3.19 -4.97
C LYS A 69 1.10 -3.56 -4.66
N GLN A 70 1.34 -4.24 -3.53
CA GLN A 70 2.67 -4.75 -3.19
C GLN A 70 3.14 -5.80 -4.20
N PHE A 71 2.23 -6.65 -4.66
CA PHE A 71 2.51 -7.62 -5.71
C PHE A 71 2.84 -6.96 -7.06
N ASP A 72 2.09 -5.93 -7.46
CA ASP A 72 2.44 -5.14 -8.65
C ASP A 72 3.85 -4.58 -8.53
N LEU A 73 4.15 -3.93 -7.40
CA LEU A 73 5.45 -3.33 -7.17
C LEU A 73 6.57 -4.37 -7.24
N LEU A 74 6.36 -5.56 -6.67
CA LEU A 74 7.30 -6.68 -6.73
C LEU A 74 7.61 -7.06 -8.18
N LEU A 75 6.59 -7.33 -8.98
CA LEU A 75 6.75 -7.79 -10.36
C LEU A 75 7.32 -6.70 -11.28
N LEU A 76 6.86 -5.45 -11.14
CA LEU A 76 7.39 -4.31 -11.90
C LEU A 76 8.86 -4.04 -11.55
N SER A 77 9.23 -4.16 -10.27
CA SER A 77 10.63 -4.06 -9.84
C SER A 77 11.47 -5.22 -10.39
N GLY A 78 10.92 -6.43 -10.46
CA GLY A 78 11.54 -7.58 -11.10
C GLY A 78 11.78 -7.38 -12.59
N GLN A 79 10.79 -6.86 -13.33
CA GLN A 79 10.91 -6.51 -14.74
C GLN A 79 12.00 -5.46 -14.97
N LEU A 80 12.07 -4.44 -14.10
CA LEU A 80 13.12 -3.42 -14.16
C LEU A 80 14.51 -4.02 -13.89
N ALA A 81 14.63 -4.89 -12.89
CA ALA A 81 15.87 -5.57 -12.57
C ALA A 81 16.35 -6.47 -13.71
N LEU A 82 15.43 -7.17 -14.39
CA LEU A 82 15.72 -7.98 -15.58
C LEU A 82 16.27 -7.12 -16.72
N LEU A 83 15.61 -6.00 -17.03
CA LEU A 83 16.05 -5.06 -18.07
C LEU A 83 17.43 -4.46 -17.80
N ARG A 84 17.76 -4.26 -16.52
CA ARG A 84 19.03 -3.65 -16.08
C ARG A 84 20.10 -4.68 -15.71
N ALA A 85 19.82 -5.98 -15.86
CA ALA A 85 20.69 -7.08 -15.44
C ALA A 85 21.15 -6.97 -13.96
N GLU A 86 20.23 -6.59 -13.08
CA GLU A 86 20.51 -6.39 -11.65
C GLU A 86 20.32 -7.68 -10.83
N THR A 87 21.15 -7.88 -9.80
CA THR A 87 21.06 -9.02 -8.88
C THR A 87 19.77 -9.06 -8.06
N ARG A 88 19.05 -7.93 -7.99
CA ARG A 88 17.77 -7.82 -7.28
C ARG A 88 16.66 -8.69 -7.90
N LEU A 89 16.83 -9.15 -9.15
CA LEU A 89 15.95 -10.13 -9.79
C LEU A 89 15.84 -11.43 -8.98
N ALA A 90 16.95 -11.93 -8.41
CA ALA A 90 16.94 -13.14 -7.59
C ALA A 90 16.11 -12.98 -6.30
N SER A 91 16.02 -11.76 -5.76
CA SER A 91 15.14 -11.49 -4.62
C SER A 91 13.68 -11.43 -5.03
N CYS A 92 13.38 -10.84 -6.19
CA CYS A 92 12.04 -10.90 -6.78
C CYS A 92 11.59 -12.35 -7.00
N GLN A 93 12.43 -13.19 -7.60
CA GLN A 93 12.17 -14.61 -7.82
C GLN A 93 11.80 -15.33 -6.52
N ARG A 94 12.60 -15.14 -5.45
CA ARG A 94 12.33 -15.78 -4.15
C ARG A 94 10.97 -15.37 -3.58
N GLU A 95 10.63 -14.08 -3.57
CA GLU A 95 9.34 -13.62 -3.05
C GLU A 95 8.16 -14.08 -3.92
N VAL A 96 8.30 -14.06 -5.24
CA VAL A 96 7.26 -14.56 -6.15
C VAL A 96 7.02 -16.06 -5.93
N ARG A 97 8.08 -16.87 -5.74
CA ARG A 97 7.95 -18.29 -5.41
C ARG A 97 7.25 -18.51 -4.07
N ARG A 98 7.58 -17.71 -3.06
CA ARG A 98 6.92 -17.78 -1.74
C ARG A 98 5.41 -17.53 -1.89
N LEU A 99 5.03 -16.45 -2.56
CA LEU A 99 3.63 -16.10 -2.78
C LEU A 99 2.91 -17.14 -3.64
N ALA A 100 3.58 -17.74 -4.64
CA ALA A 100 3.03 -18.82 -5.43
C ALA A 100 2.77 -20.07 -4.57
N SER A 101 3.68 -20.44 -3.67
CA SER A 101 3.48 -21.53 -2.71
C SER A 101 2.30 -21.25 -1.77
N ASP A 102 2.16 -20.01 -1.29
CA ASP A 102 1.03 -19.59 -0.45
C ASP A 102 -0.30 -19.73 -1.21
N LEU A 103 -0.32 -19.34 -2.49
CA LEU A 103 -1.49 -19.52 -3.37
C LEU A 103 -1.78 -20.99 -3.67
N GLU A 104 -0.76 -21.82 -3.88
CA GLU A 104 -0.93 -23.25 -4.17
C GLU A 104 -1.68 -23.97 -3.03
N ALA A 105 -1.38 -23.62 -1.78
CA ALA A 105 -2.09 -24.14 -0.61
C ALA A 105 -3.61 -23.83 -0.63
N LEU A 106 -4.02 -22.79 -1.37
CA LEU A 106 -5.41 -22.38 -1.59
C LEU A 106 -6.01 -22.95 -2.89
N GLY A 107 -5.38 -23.97 -3.50
CA GLY A 107 -5.76 -24.53 -4.78
C GLY A 107 -7.18 -25.14 -4.86
N ASN A 108 -7.81 -25.41 -3.72
CA ASN A 108 -9.23 -25.82 -3.64
C ASN A 108 -10.21 -24.68 -3.97
N ILE A 109 -9.77 -23.41 -3.91
CA ILE A 109 -10.58 -22.26 -4.30
C ILE A 109 -10.69 -22.25 -5.83
N PRO A 110 -11.91 -22.20 -6.43
CA PRO A 110 -12.08 -22.30 -7.88
C PRO A 110 -11.31 -21.25 -8.70
N ALA A 111 -11.14 -20.03 -8.18
CA ALA A 111 -10.38 -18.97 -8.84
C ALA A 111 -8.87 -19.26 -8.85
N VAL A 112 -8.34 -19.86 -7.79
CA VAL A 112 -6.94 -20.29 -7.69
C VAL A 112 -6.70 -21.52 -8.56
N GLY A 113 -7.61 -22.50 -8.50
CA GLY A 113 -7.55 -23.71 -9.33
C GLY A 113 -7.45 -23.42 -10.83
N GLN A 114 -8.10 -22.35 -11.32
CA GLN A 114 -8.00 -21.89 -12.71
C GLN A 114 -6.60 -21.41 -13.11
N GLN A 115 -5.78 -20.96 -12.15
CA GLN A 115 -4.41 -20.48 -12.38
C GLN A 115 -3.34 -21.45 -11.86
N LEU A 116 -3.73 -22.64 -11.39
CA LEU A 116 -2.84 -23.57 -10.70
C LEU A 116 -1.62 -23.99 -11.55
N ALA A 117 -1.83 -24.16 -12.86
CA ALA A 117 -0.73 -24.47 -13.79
C ALA A 117 0.36 -23.39 -13.78
N LEU A 118 -0.04 -22.10 -13.82
CA LEU A 118 0.89 -20.97 -13.75
C LEU A 118 1.56 -20.86 -12.37
N ILE A 119 0.79 -21.10 -11.31
CA ILE A 119 1.28 -21.08 -9.93
C ILE A 119 2.39 -22.13 -9.74
N ILE A 120 2.21 -23.34 -10.28
CA ILE A 120 3.22 -24.40 -10.23
C ILE A 120 4.42 -24.05 -11.11
N GLU A 121 4.18 -23.58 -12.34
CA GLU A 121 5.24 -23.26 -13.29
C GLU A 121 6.23 -22.22 -12.74
N VAL A 122 5.72 -21.13 -12.15
CA VAL A 122 6.50 -20.04 -11.55
C VAL A 122 7.40 -20.50 -10.40
N GLN A 123 7.08 -21.62 -9.75
CA GLN A 123 7.91 -22.18 -8.68
C GLN A 123 9.14 -22.94 -9.19
N THR A 124 9.14 -23.37 -10.45
CA THR A 124 10.23 -24.16 -11.04
C THR A 124 11.43 -23.30 -11.40
N ASP A 125 12.63 -23.89 -11.49
CA ASP A 125 13.81 -23.18 -12.02
C ASP A 125 13.70 -22.93 -13.53
N VAL A 126 13.01 -23.81 -14.25
CA VAL A 126 12.83 -23.73 -15.71
C VAL A 126 12.15 -22.42 -16.11
N PHE A 127 11.11 -21.99 -15.38
CA PHE A 127 10.44 -20.71 -15.66
C PHE A 127 11.38 -19.49 -15.58
N TRP A 128 12.39 -19.55 -14.73
CA TRP A 128 13.28 -18.41 -14.45
C TRP A 128 14.55 -18.39 -15.31
N GLN A 129 14.89 -19.48 -16.01
CA GLN A 129 16.10 -19.55 -16.84
C GLN A 129 16.08 -18.55 -18.00
N ASP A 130 14.97 -18.48 -18.72
CA ASP A 130 14.76 -17.57 -19.86
C ASP A 130 13.59 -16.61 -19.61
N VAL A 131 13.48 -16.12 -18.38
CA VAL A 131 12.36 -15.26 -17.98
C VAL A 131 12.34 -13.97 -18.80
N THR A 132 11.16 -13.62 -19.31
CA THR A 132 10.94 -12.38 -20.06
C THR A 132 10.04 -11.42 -19.29
N ILE A 133 10.05 -10.14 -19.70
CA ILE A 133 9.13 -9.13 -19.16
C ILE A 133 7.67 -9.54 -19.38
N GLY A 134 7.36 -10.12 -20.54
CA GLY A 134 6.01 -10.58 -20.86
C GLY A 134 5.54 -11.75 -19.98
N MET A 135 6.46 -12.64 -19.60
CA MET A 135 6.17 -13.71 -18.63
C MET A 135 5.87 -13.12 -17.25
N LEU A 136 6.70 -12.20 -16.76
CA LEU A 136 6.46 -11.53 -15.48
C LEU A 136 5.16 -10.70 -15.49
N GLU A 137 4.82 -10.08 -16.62
CA GLU A 137 3.56 -9.34 -16.77
C GLU A 137 2.35 -10.28 -16.74
N THR A 138 2.46 -11.46 -17.35
CA THR A 138 1.42 -12.50 -17.30
C THR A 138 1.19 -12.96 -15.85
N VAL A 139 2.26 -13.17 -15.08
CA VAL A 139 2.19 -13.50 -13.65
C VAL A 139 1.52 -12.37 -12.87
N ARG A 140 1.93 -11.12 -13.09
CA ARG A 140 1.38 -9.94 -12.42
C ARG A 140 -0.14 -9.86 -12.62
N VAL A 141 -0.60 -9.89 -13.86
CA VAL A 141 -2.02 -9.71 -14.19
C VAL A 141 -2.86 -10.88 -13.68
N ARG A 142 -2.41 -12.12 -13.87
CA ARG A 142 -3.21 -13.31 -13.55
C ARG A 142 -3.29 -13.63 -12.06
N LEU A 143 -2.24 -13.30 -11.30
CA LEU A 143 -2.20 -13.60 -9.87
C LEU A 143 -2.60 -12.41 -9.00
N ARG A 144 -2.66 -11.17 -9.55
CA ARG A 144 -2.98 -9.93 -8.81
C ARG A 144 -4.11 -10.07 -7.80
N ASP A 145 -5.28 -10.52 -8.27
CA ASP A 145 -6.48 -10.57 -7.44
C ASP A 145 -6.47 -11.78 -6.50
N LEU A 146 -5.72 -12.83 -6.86
CA LEU A 146 -5.57 -14.03 -6.02
C LEU A 146 -4.70 -13.75 -4.79
N ILE A 147 -3.70 -12.88 -4.90
CA ILE A 147 -2.80 -12.53 -3.77
C ILE A 147 -3.58 -12.00 -2.55
N LYS A 148 -4.74 -11.38 -2.76
CA LYS A 148 -5.60 -10.90 -1.66
C LYS A 148 -6.20 -12.02 -0.81
N LEU A 149 -6.22 -13.24 -1.34
CA LEU A 149 -6.72 -14.43 -0.63
C LEU A 149 -5.70 -14.99 0.37
N ILE A 150 -4.43 -14.60 0.25
CA ILE A 150 -3.40 -14.97 1.23
C ILE A 150 -3.72 -14.19 2.51
N GLU A 151 -4.06 -14.91 3.57
CA GLU A 151 -4.30 -14.30 4.86
C GLU A 151 -3.04 -13.53 5.30
N PRO A 152 -3.15 -12.24 5.69
CA PRO A 152 -2.01 -11.54 6.23
C PRO A 152 -1.58 -12.28 7.51
N GLY A 153 -0.37 -12.86 7.52
CA GLY A 153 0.24 -13.32 8.77
C GLY A 153 0.25 -12.19 9.80
N GLU A 154 0.29 -12.52 11.10
CA GLU A 154 0.26 -11.54 12.20
C GLU A 154 1.10 -10.29 11.87
N ARG A 155 0.42 -9.20 11.53
CA ARG A 155 1.08 -7.94 11.21
C ARG A 155 1.67 -7.43 12.51
N ARG A 156 2.98 -7.59 12.69
CA ARG A 156 3.70 -6.96 13.80
C ARG A 156 3.51 -5.45 13.67
N ILE A 157 2.62 -4.90 14.50
CA ILE A 157 2.40 -3.46 14.61
C ILE A 157 3.69 -2.88 15.18
N VAL A 158 4.54 -2.32 14.32
CA VAL A 158 5.73 -1.59 14.74
C VAL A 158 5.28 -0.17 15.03
N TYR A 159 5.16 0.17 16.31
CA TYR A 159 5.13 1.56 16.73
C TYR A 159 6.54 2.10 16.56
N THR A 160 6.75 2.93 15.54
CA THR A 160 7.97 3.71 15.42
C THR A 160 7.77 4.98 16.23
N ASP A 161 8.29 4.98 17.46
CA ASP A 161 8.46 6.19 18.25
C ASP A 161 9.72 6.88 17.73
N PHE A 162 9.55 7.97 16.99
CA PHE A 162 10.66 8.82 16.58
C PHE A 162 10.81 9.89 17.66
N GLU A 163 11.75 9.71 18.58
CA GLU A 163 12.20 10.80 19.43
C GLU A 163 13.05 11.75 18.58
N ASP A 164 12.59 12.99 18.40
CA ASP A 164 13.41 14.05 17.81
C ASP A 164 14.59 14.34 18.75
N GLU A 165 15.81 14.01 18.33
CA GLU A 165 17.01 14.54 18.97
C GLU A 165 17.16 16.02 18.60
N ILE A 166 16.84 16.91 19.54
CA ILE A 166 17.19 18.33 19.43
C ILE A 166 18.71 18.45 19.51
N GLY A 167 19.36 18.53 18.34
CA GLY A 167 20.78 18.88 18.26
C GLY A 167 21.04 20.26 18.87
N SER A 168 22.16 20.42 19.58
CA SER A 168 22.48 21.68 20.25
C SER A 168 22.58 22.82 19.24
N ALA A 169 21.84 23.91 19.50
CA ALA A 169 21.90 25.13 18.72
C ALA A 169 23.35 25.59 18.59
N THR A 170 23.83 25.71 17.36
CA THR A 170 25.11 26.35 17.08
C THR A 170 24.82 27.83 16.90
N ASP A 171 25.31 28.68 17.81
CA ASP A 171 25.25 30.12 17.64
C ASP A 171 26.03 30.47 16.37
N ALA A 172 25.30 30.79 15.30
CA ALA A 172 25.87 31.43 14.14
C ALA A 172 26.25 32.86 14.57
N ALA A 173 27.54 33.08 14.80
CA ALA A 173 28.07 34.42 15.00
C ALA A 173 27.77 35.24 13.72
N VAL A 174 26.78 36.11 13.81
CA VAL A 174 26.59 37.18 12.83
C VAL A 174 27.79 38.11 13.00
N GLY A 175 28.74 38.00 12.09
CA GLY A 175 29.86 38.94 12.02
C GLY A 175 29.30 40.33 11.72
N ASP A 176 29.39 41.23 12.68
CA ASP A 176 29.11 42.65 12.48
C ASP A 176 30.10 43.23 11.46
N ALA A 177 29.54 43.87 10.44
CA ALA A 177 30.29 44.67 9.48
C ALA A 177 30.46 46.09 10.03
N ALA A 178 31.70 46.46 10.36
CA ALA A 178 32.19 47.85 10.37
C ALA A 178 33.73 47.87 10.29
#